data_AF-A0A524HC57-F1
#
_entry.id   AF-A0A524HC57-F1
#
_cell.length_a   1.000
_cell.length_b   1.000
_cell.length_c   1.000
_cell.angle_alpha   90.00
_cell.angle_beta   90.00
_cell.angle_gamma   90.00
#
_symmetry.space_group_name_H-M   'P 1'
#
loop_
_entity.id
_entity.type
_entity.pdbx_description
1 polymer ?
#
loop_
_entity_poly.entity_id
_entity_poly.type
_entity_poly.pdbx_seq_one_letter_code
_entity_poly.pdbx_strand_id
1 'polypeptide(L)'
;MKRRDFLKAGALGALELMSGGCLGTALRGPGKKPNIVLCMSDDQGWGDVSYNGLTKIKTPNLDAMAASGMRFNRFYAQQSCSPSRACIMTGRHPSRQGVFWPGQRLRVQETNLAQAMKRAGYVTSHFGKWHLNGVAGPGKVIANSDPLSPVNVGFDESFSVTNYFECDWTFG
;
A
#
# COMPACT_ATOMS: atom_id res chain seq x y z
N MET A 1 -24.67 -20.70 -34.80
CA MET A 1 -24.07 -19.42 -35.23
C MET A 1 -22.61 -19.64 -35.58
N LYS A 2 -22.17 -19.28 -36.80
CA LYS A 2 -20.80 -19.55 -37.27
C LYS A 2 -19.88 -18.40 -36.88
N ARG A 3 -18.68 -18.73 -36.36
CA ARG A 3 -17.61 -17.81 -35.89
C ARG A 3 -17.23 -16.69 -36.88
N ARG A 4 -17.51 -16.87 -38.17
CA ARG A 4 -17.22 -15.89 -39.24
C ARG A 4 -18.20 -14.73 -39.29
N ASP A 5 -19.41 -14.88 -38.77
CA ASP A 5 -20.44 -13.84 -38.86
C ASP A 5 -20.27 -12.80 -37.73
N PHE A 6 -19.72 -13.22 -36.58
CA PHE A 6 -19.40 -12.34 -35.44
C PHE A 6 -18.26 -11.36 -35.75
N LEU A 7 -17.24 -11.78 -36.51
CA LEU A 7 -16.11 -10.92 -36.86
C LEU A 7 -16.45 -9.86 -37.92
N LYS A 8 -17.48 -10.11 -38.74
CA LYS A 8 -17.96 -9.11 -39.72
C LYS A 8 -18.82 -8.03 -39.07
N ALA A 9 -19.56 -8.36 -38.01
CA ALA A 9 -20.35 -7.40 -37.25
C ALA A 9 -19.47 -6.46 -36.38
N GLY A 10 -18.29 -6.91 -35.94
CA GLY A 10 -17.38 -6.12 -35.12
C GLY A 10 -16.52 -5.09 -35.89
N ALA A 11 -16.39 -5.20 -37.22
CA ALA A 11 -15.47 -4.39 -38.01
C ALA A 11 -16.11 -3.17 -38.69
N LEU A 12 -17.43 -2.97 -38.58
CA LEU A 12 -18.16 -1.84 -39.19
C LEU A 12 -18.64 -0.77 -38.19
N GLY A 13 -18.31 -0.91 -36.90
CA GLY A 13 -18.69 0.05 -35.85
C GLY A 13 -17.62 1.07 -35.47
N ALA A 14 -16.53 1.17 -36.24
CA ALA A 14 -15.38 2.01 -35.91
C ALA A 14 -15.07 3.02 -37.01
N LEU A 15 -16.06 3.84 -37.38
CA LEU A 15 -15.80 5.10 -38.06
C LEU A 15 -17.03 6.03 -37.98
N GLU A 16 -17.22 6.70 -36.85
CA GLU A 16 -17.90 8.00 -36.88
C GLU A 16 -17.38 8.92 -35.76
N LEU A 17 -17.17 10.16 -36.18
CA LEU A 17 -16.42 11.25 -35.59
C LEU A 17 -17.19 11.93 -34.45
N MET A 18 -16.48 12.24 -33.38
CA MET A 18 -16.38 13.59 -32.79
C MET A 18 -17.64 14.48 -32.83
N SER A 19 -18.45 14.45 -31.77
CA SER A 19 -19.07 15.66 -31.18
C SER A 19 -19.93 15.28 -29.97
N GLY A 20 -19.50 15.64 -28.76
CA GLY A 20 -20.30 15.41 -27.55
C GLY A 20 -19.44 15.50 -26.30
N GLY A 21 -19.52 16.64 -25.62
CA GLY A 21 -18.56 17.08 -24.62
C GLY A 21 -18.50 16.28 -23.32
N CYS A 22 -17.56 16.74 -22.49
CA CYS A 22 -17.24 16.30 -21.14
C CYS A 22 -16.33 15.06 -21.05
N LEU A 23 -15.20 15.11 -21.78
CA LEU A 23 -13.95 14.62 -21.18
C LEU A 23 -13.60 15.60 -20.05
N GLY A 24 -14.03 15.28 -18.83
CA GLY A 24 -13.63 15.96 -17.61
C GLY A 24 -12.14 15.79 -17.39
N THR A 25 -11.33 16.49 -18.19
CA THR A 25 -9.93 16.71 -17.92
C THR A 25 -9.89 17.69 -16.77
N ALA A 26 -9.88 17.16 -15.55
CA ALA A 26 -9.38 17.90 -14.40
C ALA A 26 -7.88 18.12 -14.61
N LEU A 27 -7.53 19.03 -15.52
CA LEU A 27 -6.22 19.66 -15.56
C LEU A 27 -6.12 20.51 -14.29
N ARG A 28 -5.77 19.84 -13.20
CA ARG A 28 -5.28 20.50 -11.99
C ARG A 28 -4.12 21.37 -12.48
N GLY A 29 -4.19 22.69 -12.23
CA GLY A 29 -3.06 23.59 -12.45
C GLY A 29 -1.82 23.11 -11.68
N PRO A 30 -0.71 23.87 -11.61
CA PRO A 30 0.41 23.55 -10.74
C PRO A 30 -0.01 23.75 -9.27
N GLY A 31 -0.95 22.94 -8.81
CA GLY A 31 -1.41 22.85 -7.44
C GLY A 31 -0.30 22.18 -6.63
N LYS A 32 -0.14 22.65 -5.40
CA LYS A 32 0.74 22.01 -4.43
C LYS A 32 0.50 20.50 -4.43
N LYS A 33 1.58 19.72 -4.50
CA LYS A 33 1.51 18.26 -4.41
C LYS A 33 0.78 17.88 -3.11
N PRO A 34 -0.15 16.90 -3.15
CA PRO A 34 -0.88 16.50 -1.94
C PRO A 34 0.04 15.76 -0.98
N ASN A 35 -0.17 15.92 0.34
CA ASN A 35 0.46 15.03 1.30
C ASN A 35 -0.22 13.67 1.26
N ILE A 36 0.56 12.60 1.20
CA ILE A 36 0.06 11.23 1.09
C ILE A 36 0.40 10.49 2.38
N VAL A 37 -0.62 9.97 3.06
CA VAL A 37 -0.47 9.16 4.27
C VAL A 37 -0.98 7.76 3.99
N LEU A 38 -0.07 6.78 4.02
CA LEU A 38 -0.40 5.37 3.97
C LEU A 38 -0.52 4.83 5.39
N CYS A 39 -1.74 4.69 5.90
CA CYS A 39 -2.01 4.07 7.19
C CYS A 39 -2.32 2.59 6.99
N MET A 40 -1.59 1.72 7.70
CA MET A 40 -1.75 0.27 7.61
C MET A 40 -1.81 -0.33 9.01
N SER A 41 -2.95 -0.94 9.32
CA SER A 41 -3.15 -1.76 10.52
C SER A 41 -2.47 -3.11 10.39
N ASP A 42 -2.09 -3.71 11.51
CA ASP A 42 -1.58 -5.09 11.58
C ASP A 42 -2.68 -6.00 12.09
N ASP A 43 -2.86 -7.17 11.46
CA ASP A 43 -3.84 -8.20 11.82
C ASP A 43 -5.31 -7.73 11.98
N GLN A 44 -5.68 -6.62 11.34
CA GLN A 44 -7.07 -6.14 11.32
C GLN A 44 -7.92 -6.97 10.35
N GLY A 45 -8.94 -7.62 10.88
CA GLY A 45 -9.95 -8.33 10.11
C GLY A 45 -10.91 -7.40 9.38
N TRP A 46 -11.50 -7.89 8.29
CA TRP A 46 -12.51 -7.16 7.53
C TRP A 46 -13.71 -6.73 8.40
N GLY A 47 -14.10 -7.57 9.36
CA GLY A 47 -15.21 -7.33 10.27
C GLY A 47 -14.87 -6.51 11.52
N ASP A 48 -13.64 -6.02 11.68
CA ASP A 48 -13.19 -5.37 12.92
C ASP A 48 -13.54 -3.87 13.02
N VAL A 49 -14.38 -3.37 12.11
CA VAL A 49 -14.72 -1.95 11.95
C VAL A 49 -16.22 -1.74 11.87
N SER A 50 -16.71 -0.65 12.49
CA SER A 50 -18.15 -0.40 12.56
C SER A 50 -18.78 -0.12 11.19
N TYR A 51 -18.06 0.52 10.27
CA TYR A 51 -18.52 0.68 8.89
C TYR A 51 -18.71 -0.65 8.11
N ASN A 52 -18.20 -1.78 8.63
CA ASN A 52 -18.44 -3.13 8.10
C ASN A 52 -19.40 -3.97 8.97
N GLY A 53 -20.14 -3.33 9.88
CA GLY A 53 -21.23 -3.95 10.64
C GLY A 53 -20.87 -4.35 12.08
N LEU A 54 -19.64 -4.08 12.54
CA LEU A 54 -19.29 -4.34 13.94
C LEU A 54 -20.00 -3.36 14.87
N THR A 55 -20.75 -3.88 15.85
CA THR A 55 -21.49 -3.03 16.80
C THR A 55 -20.80 -2.86 18.14
N LYS A 56 -19.95 -3.83 18.53
CA LYS A 56 -19.30 -3.91 19.85
C LYS A 56 -18.14 -2.94 20.03
N ILE A 57 -17.31 -2.75 19.00
CA ILE A 57 -16.19 -1.80 19.01
C ILE A 57 -16.62 -0.58 18.18
N LYS A 58 -16.30 0.62 18.66
CA LYS A 58 -16.58 1.87 17.96
C LYS A 58 -15.32 2.35 17.25
N THR A 59 -15.40 2.56 15.94
CA THR A 59 -14.29 3.11 15.14
C THR A 59 -14.67 4.45 14.50
N PRO A 60 -15.04 5.49 15.29
CA PRO A 60 -15.67 6.70 14.77
C PRO A 60 -14.80 7.45 13.75
N ASN A 61 -13.48 7.48 13.93
CA ASN A 61 -12.56 8.11 12.98
C ASN A 61 -12.48 7.36 11.65
N LEU A 62 -12.50 6.02 11.68
CA LEU A 62 -12.49 5.21 10.47
C LEU A 62 -13.86 5.27 9.76
N ASP A 63 -14.95 5.34 10.52
CA ASP A 63 -16.30 5.52 9.99
C ASP A 63 -16.43 6.87 9.28
N ALA A 64 -15.92 7.94 9.89
CA ALA A 64 -15.89 9.26 9.27
C ALA A 64 -15.07 9.25 7.97
N MET A 65 -13.89 8.62 7.97
CA MET A 65 -13.05 8.48 6.78
C MET A 65 -13.74 7.66 5.67
N ALA A 66 -14.42 6.58 6.04
CA ALA A 66 -15.19 5.76 5.10
C ALA A 66 -16.40 6.50 4.51
N ALA A 67 -17.05 7.37 5.30
CA ALA A 67 -18.17 8.19 4.85
C ALA A 67 -17.75 9.37 3.96
N SER A 68 -16.57 9.96 4.21
CA SER A 68 -16.06 11.09 3.42
C SER A 68 -15.22 10.70 2.20
N GLY A 69 -14.94 9.41 2.01
CA GLY A 69 -13.96 8.91 1.06
C GLY A 69 -14.45 7.76 0.20
N MET A 70 -13.52 7.16 -0.54
CA MET A 70 -13.76 5.95 -1.31
C MET A 70 -13.49 4.71 -0.44
N ARG A 71 -14.40 3.74 -0.48
CA ARG A 71 -14.22 2.44 0.17
C ARG A 71 -14.11 1.31 -0.85
N PHE A 72 -13.12 0.46 -0.68
CA PHE A 72 -12.99 -0.77 -1.44
C PHE A 72 -13.68 -1.93 -0.72
N ASN A 73 -14.76 -2.48 -1.30
CA ASN A 73 -15.43 -3.67 -0.76
C ASN A 73 -14.71 -4.98 -1.12
N ARG A 74 -13.68 -4.91 -1.96
CA ARG A 74 -12.87 -6.03 -2.44
C ARG A 74 -11.41 -5.62 -2.49
N PHE A 75 -10.78 -5.55 -1.33
CA PHE A 75 -9.35 -5.24 -1.17
C PHE A 75 -8.64 -6.48 -0.62
N TYR A 76 -7.66 -7.01 -1.35
CA TYR A 76 -7.00 -8.27 -1.03
C TYR A 76 -5.54 -8.04 -0.68
N ALA A 77 -5.08 -8.71 0.38
CA ALA A 77 -3.70 -8.71 0.85
C ALA A 77 -3.10 -10.12 0.78
N GLN A 78 -1.79 -10.23 1.02
CA GLN A 78 -1.19 -11.54 1.27
C GLN A 78 -1.53 -12.02 2.68
N GLN A 79 -1.57 -13.34 2.85
CA GLN A 79 -1.98 -14.01 4.11
C GLN A 79 -1.06 -13.80 5.32
N SER A 80 0.05 -13.07 5.18
CA SER A 80 1.01 -12.84 6.26
C SER A 80 1.66 -11.46 6.17
N CYS A 81 2.17 -10.98 7.30
CA CYS A 81 2.69 -9.64 7.50
C CYS A 81 3.84 -9.28 6.54
N SER A 82 4.98 -10.00 6.55
CA SER A 82 6.12 -9.64 5.68
C SER A 82 5.78 -9.71 4.18
N PRO A 83 5.11 -10.78 3.66
CA PRO A 83 4.70 -10.81 2.26
C PRO A 83 3.76 -9.66 1.86
N SER A 84 2.78 -9.32 2.72
CA SER A 84 1.84 -8.23 2.47
C SER A 84 2.56 -6.88 2.42
N ARG A 85 3.42 -6.61 3.41
CA ARG A 85 4.25 -5.39 3.48
C ARG A 85 5.18 -5.27 2.29
N ALA A 86 5.82 -6.37 1.86
CA ALA A 86 6.67 -6.39 0.68
C ALA A 86 5.87 -6.07 -0.60
N CYS A 87 4.65 -6.59 -0.74
CA CYS A 87 3.78 -6.27 -1.87
C CYS A 87 3.41 -4.79 -1.91
N ILE A 88 3.06 -4.20 -0.76
CA ILE A 88 2.75 -2.76 -0.66
C ILE A 88 3.98 -1.91 -1.00
N MET A 89 5.15 -2.28 -0.47
CA MET A 89 6.38 -1.53 -0.71
C MET A 89 6.86 -1.63 -2.15
N THR A 90 6.67 -2.75 -2.85
CA THR A 90 7.25 -2.95 -4.19
C THR A 90 6.23 -2.89 -5.33
N GLY A 91 4.93 -3.00 -5.02
CA GLY A 91 3.88 -3.22 -6.02
C GLY A 91 3.98 -4.58 -6.72
N ARG A 92 4.74 -5.55 -6.18
CA ARG A 92 5.07 -6.81 -6.85
C ARG A 92 4.62 -8.02 -6.04
N HIS A 93 4.17 -9.04 -6.77
CA HIS A 93 3.75 -10.32 -6.18
C HIS A 93 4.93 -11.05 -5.50
N PRO A 94 4.70 -11.86 -4.43
CA PRO A 94 5.76 -12.59 -3.74
C PRO A 94 6.67 -13.43 -4.61
N SER A 95 6.14 -14.03 -5.67
CA SER A 95 6.92 -14.78 -6.66
C SER A 95 7.97 -13.97 -7.43
N ARG A 96 7.92 -12.63 -7.36
CA ARG A 96 8.89 -11.72 -7.97
C ARG A 96 9.89 -11.17 -6.95
N GLN A 97 9.38 -10.71 -5.82
CA GLN A 97 10.20 -10.03 -4.80
C GLN A 97 10.88 -10.99 -3.81
N GLY A 98 10.35 -12.21 -3.62
CA GLY A 98 11.02 -13.30 -2.89
C GLY A 98 10.74 -13.41 -1.39
N VAL A 99 9.85 -12.58 -0.82
CA VAL A 99 9.34 -12.68 0.56
C VAL A 99 8.02 -13.46 0.55
N PHE A 100 8.09 -14.74 0.89
CA PHE A 100 6.96 -15.68 0.93
C PHE A 100 6.45 -15.94 2.34
N TRP A 101 7.31 -15.79 3.35
CA TRP A 101 7.04 -16.11 4.75
C TRP A 101 7.36 -14.92 5.65
N PRO A 102 6.68 -14.80 6.81
CA PRO A 102 6.99 -13.79 7.80
C PRO A 102 8.45 -13.89 8.27
N GLY A 103 9.06 -12.74 8.53
CA GLY A 103 10.47 -12.64 8.92
C GLY A 103 11.46 -12.75 7.75
N GLN A 104 11.01 -12.90 6.49
CA GLN A 104 11.91 -12.81 5.34
C GLN A 104 12.21 -11.36 4.96
N ARG A 105 13.45 -11.10 4.52
CA ARG A 105 13.92 -9.77 4.16
C ARG A 105 13.51 -9.34 2.76
N LEU A 106 13.23 -8.05 2.58
CA LEU A 106 13.12 -7.45 1.26
C LEU A 106 14.48 -7.44 0.57
N ARG A 107 14.51 -7.74 -0.73
CA ARG A 107 15.72 -7.67 -1.54
C ARG A 107 16.08 -6.21 -1.80
N VAL A 108 17.33 -5.84 -1.55
CA VAL A 108 17.83 -4.45 -1.73
C VAL A 108 17.75 -3.95 -3.18
N GLN A 109 17.67 -4.87 -4.15
CA GLN A 109 17.53 -4.54 -5.57
C GLN A 109 16.09 -4.15 -5.96
N GLU A 110 15.09 -4.44 -5.11
CA GLU A 110 13.71 -4.07 -5.40
C GLU A 110 13.54 -2.55 -5.25
N THR A 111 12.97 -1.93 -6.29
CA THR A 111 12.54 -0.53 -6.17
C THR A 111 11.31 -0.46 -5.29
N ASN A 112 11.39 0.33 -4.23
CA ASN A 112 10.29 0.45 -3.28
C ASN A 112 9.54 1.79 -3.41
N LEU A 113 8.40 1.86 -2.70
CA LEU A 113 7.47 2.98 -2.71
C LEU A 113 8.14 4.27 -2.25
N ALA A 114 8.98 4.23 -1.21
CA ALA A 114 9.69 5.41 -0.73
C ALA A 114 10.62 5.98 -1.81
N GLN A 115 11.40 5.13 -2.47
CA GLN A 115 12.27 5.55 -3.58
C GLN A 115 11.47 6.13 -4.75
N ALA A 116 10.32 5.53 -5.09
CA ALA A 116 9.44 6.05 -6.14
C ALA A 116 8.86 7.42 -5.78
N MET A 117 8.41 7.60 -4.54
CA MET A 117 7.88 8.87 -4.02
C MET A 117 8.96 9.94 -3.97
N LYS A 118 10.18 9.59 -3.54
CA LYS A 118 11.32 10.51 -3.51
C LYS A 118 11.70 11.00 -4.91
N ARG A 119 11.70 10.11 -5.92
CA ARG A 119 11.88 10.53 -7.34
C ARG A 119 10.78 11.47 -7.82
N ALA A 120 9.56 11.35 -7.30
CA ALA A 120 8.47 12.28 -7.56
C ALA A 120 8.57 13.59 -6.74
N GLY A 121 9.63 13.78 -5.96
CA GLY A 121 9.91 14.99 -5.19
C GLY A 121 9.09 15.11 -3.90
N TYR A 122 8.78 13.97 -3.26
CA TYR A 122 8.24 13.92 -1.90
C TYR A 122 9.34 13.68 -0.88
N VAL A 123 9.14 14.20 0.32
CA VAL A 123 9.85 13.77 1.53
C VAL A 123 9.12 12.56 2.10
N THR A 124 9.86 11.54 2.53
CA THR A 124 9.31 10.24 2.92
C THR A 124 9.75 9.86 4.32
N SER A 125 8.78 9.44 5.15
CA SER A 125 9.06 8.97 6.51
C SER A 125 8.29 7.69 6.81
N HIS A 126 8.89 6.78 7.59
CA HIS A 126 8.24 5.54 8.03
C HIS A 126 8.10 5.50 9.55
N PHE A 127 6.90 5.13 10.04
CA PHE A 127 6.61 5.01 11.46
C PHE A 127 5.97 3.66 11.79
N GLY A 128 6.47 3.00 12.83
CA GLY A 128 5.92 1.74 13.32
C GLY A 128 6.57 0.48 12.74
N LYS A 129 5.77 -0.55 12.49
CA LYS A 129 6.27 -1.89 12.12
C LYS A 129 6.86 -1.94 10.71
N TRP A 130 8.09 -2.42 10.59
CA TRP A 130 8.75 -2.62 9.29
C TRP A 130 8.60 -4.05 8.77
N HIS A 131 9.09 -5.04 9.53
CA HIS A 131 9.02 -6.48 9.26
C HIS A 131 9.55 -6.95 7.90
N LEU A 132 10.53 -6.22 7.36
CA LEU A 132 11.20 -6.50 6.09
C LEU A 132 12.74 -6.55 6.20
N ASN A 133 13.29 -6.51 7.41
CA ASN A 133 14.74 -6.59 7.66
C ASN A 133 15.24 -8.01 7.99
N GLY A 134 14.40 -9.03 7.84
CA GLY A 134 14.83 -10.43 8.05
C GLY A 134 14.79 -10.91 9.50
N VAL A 135 14.22 -10.11 10.41
CA VAL A 135 14.13 -10.46 11.83
C VAL A 135 12.76 -11.03 12.15
N ALA A 136 12.75 -12.25 12.70
CA ALA A 136 11.59 -12.85 13.36
C ALA A 136 11.81 -12.78 14.88
N GLY A 137 10.78 -12.41 15.64
CA GLY A 137 10.87 -12.30 17.11
C GLY A 137 10.22 -11.04 17.68
N PRO A 138 10.59 -10.62 18.91
CA PRO A 138 10.01 -9.46 19.57
C PRO A 138 10.28 -8.15 18.81
N GLY A 139 9.42 -7.16 19.02
CA GLY A 139 9.59 -5.83 18.48
C GLY A 139 10.83 -5.16 19.04
N LYS A 140 11.80 -4.83 18.19
CA LYS A 140 12.98 -4.04 18.56
C LYS A 140 13.08 -2.81 17.68
N VAL A 141 13.53 -1.70 18.24
CA VAL A 141 13.85 -0.50 17.47
C VAL A 141 14.89 -0.86 16.42
N ILE A 142 14.64 -0.44 15.18
CA ILE A 142 15.57 -0.62 14.08
C ILE A 142 16.50 0.59 14.08
N ALA A 143 17.76 0.37 14.47
CA ALA A 143 18.78 1.39 14.38
C ALA A 143 19.09 1.72 12.91
N ASN A 144 19.48 2.96 12.64
CA ASN A 144 19.91 3.39 11.30
C ASN A 144 21.18 2.67 10.80
N SER A 145 21.91 1.98 11.69
CA SER A 145 23.04 1.11 11.33
C SER A 145 22.60 -0.23 10.70
N ASP A 146 21.33 -0.65 10.84
CA ASP A 146 20.82 -1.84 10.17
C ASP A 146 20.76 -1.57 8.65
N PRO A 147 21.45 -2.36 7.80
CA PRO A 147 21.49 -2.14 6.35
C PRO A 147 20.13 -2.28 5.67
N LEU A 148 19.15 -2.90 6.34
CA LEU A 148 17.78 -3.08 5.88
C LEU A 148 16.77 -2.22 6.65
N SER A 149 17.26 -1.23 7.41
CA SER A 149 16.41 -0.20 8.01
C SER A 149 15.65 0.58 6.94
N PRO A 150 14.46 1.14 7.26
CA PRO A 150 13.69 1.93 6.30
C PRO A 150 14.50 3.07 5.68
N VAL A 151 15.35 3.74 6.47
CA VAL A 151 16.23 4.81 5.96
C VAL A 151 17.24 4.28 4.93
N ASN A 152 17.88 3.15 5.20
CA ASN A 152 18.88 2.57 4.31
C ASN A 152 18.28 1.96 3.04
N VAL A 153 16.97 1.67 3.04
CA VAL A 153 16.27 1.20 1.84
C VAL A 153 15.52 2.31 1.09
N GLY A 154 15.47 3.54 1.59
CA GLY A 154 15.06 4.70 0.77
C GLY A 154 14.11 5.71 1.41
N PHE A 155 13.67 5.52 2.66
CA PHE A 155 12.98 6.58 3.40
C PHE A 155 13.97 7.66 3.84
N ASP A 156 13.53 8.92 3.96
CA ASP A 156 14.37 10.01 4.46
C ASP A 156 14.49 9.96 5.99
N GLU A 157 13.40 9.59 6.67
CA GLU A 157 13.35 9.43 8.13
C GLU A 157 12.63 8.14 8.53
N SER A 158 12.98 7.58 9.68
CA SER A 158 12.22 6.47 10.22
C SER A 158 12.26 6.37 11.74
N PHE A 159 11.11 6.04 12.33
CA PHE A 159 10.99 5.58 13.71
C PHE A 159 10.28 4.24 13.69
N SER A 160 11.06 3.16 13.60
CA SER A 160 10.55 1.86 13.17
C SER A 160 11.00 0.72 14.04
N VAL A 161 10.17 -0.32 14.10
CA VAL A 161 10.42 -1.55 14.84
C VAL A 161 10.40 -2.76 13.92
N THR A 162 11.12 -3.82 14.30
CA THR A 162 11.25 -5.06 13.53
C THR A 162 9.92 -5.75 13.28
N ASN A 163 9.19 -6.11 14.33
CA ASN A 163 7.99 -6.93 14.24
C ASN A 163 6.82 -6.29 14.98
N TYR A 164 6.58 -6.52 16.27
CA TYR A 164 5.47 -5.85 16.95
C TYR A 164 5.86 -4.44 17.38
N PHE A 165 4.88 -3.53 17.41
CA PHE A 165 5.07 -2.27 18.11
C PHE A 165 4.76 -2.51 19.58
N GLU A 166 5.81 -2.60 20.39
CA GLU A 166 5.63 -2.71 21.84
C GLU A 166 4.96 -1.44 22.35
N CYS A 167 3.87 -1.61 23.11
CA CYS A 167 3.21 -0.49 23.79
C CYS A 167 4.01 -0.02 25.01
N ASP A 168 5.02 -0.77 25.43
CA ASP A 168 6.00 -0.34 26.41
C ASP A 168 7.06 0.54 25.73
N TRP A 169 6.92 1.85 25.93
CA TRP A 169 7.80 2.89 25.37
C TRP A 169 9.21 2.88 25.95
N THR A 170 9.49 2.04 26.97
CA THR A 170 10.79 2.02 27.64
C THR A 170 11.88 1.30 26.85
N PHE A 171 11.55 0.62 25.74
CA PHE A 171 12.50 -0.07 24.85
C PHE A 171 13.66 -0.74 25.62
N GLY A 172 13.31 -1.70 26.49
CA GLY A 172 14.28 -2.42 27.33
C GLY A 172 15.44 -3.07 26.57
#